data_AF-A0A453Q9H5-F1
#
_entry.id   AF-A0A453Q9H5-F1
#
_cell.length_a   1.000
_cell.length_b   1.000
_cell.length_c   1.000
_cell.angle_alpha   90.00
_cell.angle_beta   90.00
_cell.angle_gamma   90.00
#
_symmetry.space_group_name_H-M   'P 1'
#
loop_
_entity.id
_entity.type
_entity.pdbx_description
1 polymer ?
#
loop_
_entity_poly.entity_id
_entity_poly.type
_entity_poly.pdbx_seq_one_letter_code
_entity_poly.pdbx_strand_id
1 'polypeptide(L)'
;MTIRDALPLTRQFCPSWDTRKWIDGVGLDVAGNEQIRDKLEKAMKDSRGIPSEVKQAQIVQQCKTANLVWIGQGKLGPLQPHQMEMILGYPANHTDLPGIDPQDKVASMRFALQTDTIAYLLSVLKDRYPDGLRVISIYSGIGGAEVALHRLGIPLRCVVSVEESVVNRRVLKMWWRKTQQNGKLRQLDRIQKLDTKEFEALMKEFGGFDLIVGGNYGLYRGTAMTVGTTMGMDTNQFFEYVRIVQMVRRKMQGIA
;
A
#
# COMPACT_ATOMS: atom_id res chain seq x y z
N MET A 1 -12.50 -3.74 9.31
CA MET A 1 -12.44 -5.15 8.88
C MET A 1 -11.45 -5.89 9.76
N THR A 2 -11.85 -6.95 10.47
CA THR A 2 -10.93 -7.72 11.31
C THR A 2 -10.15 -8.77 10.50
N ILE A 3 -9.06 -9.31 11.03
CA ILE A 3 -8.31 -10.45 10.43
C ILE A 3 -9.26 -11.60 10.08
N ARG A 4 -10.20 -11.92 10.97
CA ARG A 4 -11.14 -13.04 10.78
C ARG A 4 -12.18 -12.78 9.69
N ASP A 5 -12.52 -11.51 9.46
CA ASP A 5 -13.41 -11.10 8.36
C ASP A 5 -12.68 -11.14 7.02
N ALA A 6 -11.40 -10.76 7.01
CA ALA A 6 -10.57 -10.75 5.82
C ALA A 6 -10.04 -12.14 5.43
N LEU A 7 -9.79 -13.04 6.40
CA LEU A 7 -9.10 -14.30 6.17
C LEU A 7 -9.95 -15.51 6.61
N PRO A 8 -10.72 -16.14 5.69
CA PRO A 8 -11.60 -17.27 6.01
C PRO A 8 -10.88 -18.47 6.64
N LEU A 9 -9.65 -18.79 6.19
CA LEU A 9 -8.87 -19.89 6.76
C LEU A 9 -8.39 -19.58 8.18
N THR A 10 -7.99 -18.33 8.45
CA THR A 10 -7.63 -17.93 9.80
C THR A 10 -8.83 -18.02 10.74
N ARG A 11 -10.05 -17.75 10.27
CA ARG A 11 -11.26 -17.97 11.07
C ARG A 11 -11.45 -19.43 11.52
N GLN A 12 -11.02 -20.40 10.71
CA GLN A 12 -11.13 -21.83 11.03
C GLN A 12 -10.05 -22.33 11.98
N PHE A 13 -8.82 -21.85 11.83
CA PHE A 13 -7.65 -22.41 12.53
C PHE A 13 -7.10 -21.54 13.66
N CYS A 14 -7.58 -20.31 13.81
CA CYS A 14 -7.16 -19.40 14.87
C CYS A 14 -7.62 -19.94 16.25
N PRO A 15 -6.69 -20.17 17.19
CA PRO A 15 -7.04 -20.57 18.55
C PRO A 15 -7.95 -19.54 19.23
N SER A 16 -8.82 -19.99 20.13
CA SER A 16 -9.73 -19.11 20.87
C SER A 16 -9.01 -18.04 21.70
N TRP A 17 -7.79 -18.32 22.16
CA TRP A 17 -6.93 -17.41 22.92
C TRP A 17 -6.14 -16.42 22.07
N ASP A 18 -6.06 -16.60 20.75
CA ASP A 18 -5.52 -15.56 19.86
C ASP A 18 -6.63 -14.56 19.52
N THR A 19 -6.61 -13.45 20.26
CA THR A 19 -7.62 -12.37 20.21
C THR A 19 -7.26 -11.26 19.23
N ARG A 20 -6.23 -11.46 18.37
CA ARG A 20 -5.82 -10.44 17.39
C ARG A 20 -6.97 -10.14 16.42
N LYS A 21 -7.35 -8.86 16.39
CA LYS A 21 -8.33 -8.33 15.45
C LYS A 21 -7.69 -7.64 14.24
N TRP A 22 -6.45 -7.18 14.40
CA TRP A 22 -5.73 -6.34 13.43
C TRP A 22 -4.29 -6.83 13.28
N ILE A 23 -3.69 -6.50 12.14
CA ILE A 23 -2.27 -6.76 11.83
C ILE A 23 -1.53 -5.44 12.05
N ASP A 24 -0.41 -5.46 12.78
CA ASP A 24 0.27 -4.25 13.30
C ASP A 24 1.11 -3.51 12.22
N GLY A 25 0.67 -3.57 10.95
CA GLY A 25 1.29 -2.91 9.79
C GLY A 25 1.99 -3.89 8.86
N VAL A 26 1.70 -3.80 7.55
CA VAL A 26 2.17 -4.75 6.50
C VAL A 26 3.68 -4.63 6.20
N GLY A 27 4.36 -3.64 6.78
CA GLY A 27 5.73 -3.25 6.44
C GLY A 27 6.86 -3.89 7.25
N LEU A 28 6.63 -4.97 8.00
CA LEU A 28 7.69 -5.63 8.78
C LEU A 28 8.43 -6.69 7.96
N ASP A 29 9.73 -6.78 8.20
CA ASP A 29 10.67 -7.62 7.45
C ASP A 29 10.25 -9.09 7.44
N VAL A 30 10.39 -9.72 6.27
CA VAL A 30 10.07 -11.15 6.06
C VAL A 30 11.31 -12.00 6.35
N ALA A 31 12.50 -11.41 6.37
CA ALA A 31 13.75 -12.08 6.66
C ALA A 31 13.80 -12.56 8.13
N GLY A 32 14.00 -13.87 8.32
CA GLY A 32 14.11 -14.51 9.65
C GLY A 32 12.80 -15.08 10.22
N ASN A 33 11.67 -14.91 9.53
CA ASN A 33 10.36 -15.41 10.01
C ASN A 33 10.25 -16.94 10.01
N GLU A 34 11.07 -17.66 9.23
CA GLU A 34 11.06 -19.12 9.21
C GLU A 34 11.49 -19.72 10.54
N GLN A 35 12.55 -19.20 11.16
CA GLN A 35 13.03 -19.67 12.47
C GLN A 35 12.01 -19.37 13.58
N ILE A 36 11.37 -18.20 13.52
CA ILE A 36 10.31 -17.82 14.46
C ILE A 36 9.11 -18.74 14.29
N ARG A 37 8.66 -18.97 13.04
CA ARG A 37 7.57 -19.90 12.72
C ARG A 37 7.87 -21.29 13.27
N ASP A 38 9.04 -21.86 12.93
CA ASP A 38 9.37 -23.23 13.32
C ASP A 38 9.45 -23.39 14.84
N LYS A 39 9.98 -22.38 15.54
CA LYS A 39 10.00 -22.32 17.01
C LYS A 39 8.59 -22.27 17.59
N LEU A 40 7.70 -21.45 17.03
CA LEU A 40 6.31 -21.32 17.49
C LEU A 40 5.51 -22.60 17.22
N GLU A 41 5.64 -23.20 16.04
CA GLU A 41 4.99 -24.46 15.70
C GLU A 41 5.46 -25.62 16.59
N LYS A 42 6.76 -25.70 16.87
CA LYS A 42 7.31 -26.67 17.83
C LYS A 42 6.74 -26.43 19.24
N ALA A 43 6.73 -25.18 19.71
CA ALA A 43 6.18 -24.83 21.01
C ALA A 43 4.68 -25.21 21.14
N MET A 44 3.92 -25.12 20.04
CA MET A 44 2.53 -25.58 19.98
C MET A 44 2.42 -27.11 20.04
N LYS A 45 3.22 -27.85 19.26
CA LYS A 45 3.25 -29.32 19.28
C LYS A 45 3.62 -29.88 20.64
N ASP A 46 4.61 -29.29 21.30
CA ASP A 46 5.11 -29.75 22.60
C ASP A 46 4.11 -29.54 23.75
N SER A 47 3.13 -28.63 23.58
CA SER A 47 2.17 -28.29 24.64
C SER A 47 1.07 -29.34 24.84
N ARG A 48 0.95 -30.35 23.95
CA ARG A 48 -0.04 -31.46 24.01
C ARG A 48 -1.44 -31.02 24.50
N GLY A 49 -1.94 -29.88 24.02
CA GLY A 49 -3.13 -29.24 24.54
C GLY A 49 -3.06 -27.72 24.43
N ILE A 50 -3.82 -27.01 25.28
CA ILE A 50 -3.82 -25.56 25.35
C ILE A 50 -2.56 -25.09 26.11
N PRO A 51 -1.67 -24.27 25.50
CA PRO A 51 -0.50 -23.73 26.21
C PRO A 51 -0.90 -22.91 27.44
N SER A 52 0.00 -22.73 28.41
CA SER A 52 -0.24 -21.82 29.55
C SER A 52 -0.49 -20.39 29.09
N GLU A 53 -1.23 -19.59 29.86
CA GLU A 53 -1.56 -18.20 29.49
C GLU A 53 -0.32 -17.35 29.18
N VAL A 54 0.76 -17.51 29.95
CA VAL A 54 2.05 -16.85 29.69
C VAL A 54 2.60 -17.23 28.32
N LYS A 55 2.54 -18.51 27.96
CA LYS A 55 3.02 -19.02 26.67
C LYS A 55 2.11 -18.58 25.52
N GLN A 56 0.80 -18.52 25.74
CA GLN A 56 -0.16 -17.96 24.79
C GLN A 56 0.17 -16.49 24.48
N ALA A 57 0.36 -15.66 25.51
CA ALA A 57 0.71 -14.25 25.36
C ALA A 57 2.04 -14.07 24.59
N GLN A 58 3.04 -14.89 24.88
CA GLN A 58 4.32 -14.89 24.16
C GLN A 58 4.16 -15.27 22.68
N ILE A 59 3.36 -16.29 22.38
CA ILE A 59 3.08 -16.72 21.00
C ILE A 59 2.34 -15.60 20.25
N VAL A 60 1.27 -15.05 20.83
CA VAL A 60 0.53 -13.93 20.22
C VAL A 60 1.46 -12.75 19.95
N GLN A 61 2.32 -12.39 20.88
CA GLN A 61 3.27 -11.29 20.71
C GLN A 61 4.25 -11.54 19.56
N GLN A 62 4.83 -12.74 19.47
CA GLN A 62 5.72 -13.09 18.36
C GLN A 62 4.98 -13.13 17.01
N CYS A 63 3.74 -13.63 16.98
CA CYS A 63 2.91 -13.59 15.79
C CYS A 63 2.59 -12.16 15.34
N LYS A 64 2.41 -11.21 16.28
CA LYS A 64 2.27 -9.78 15.94
C LYS A 64 3.55 -9.23 15.33
N THR A 65 4.69 -9.42 15.99
CA THR A 65 5.98 -8.90 15.55
C THR A 65 6.39 -9.45 14.18
N ALA A 66 6.07 -10.71 13.89
CA ALA A 66 6.40 -11.35 12.61
C ALA A 66 5.26 -11.31 11.58
N ASN A 67 4.14 -10.62 11.85
CA ASN A 67 2.94 -10.60 11.01
C ASN A 67 2.45 -11.99 10.55
N LEU A 68 2.56 -12.99 11.43
CA LEU A 68 2.17 -14.37 11.14
C LEU A 68 0.67 -14.59 11.39
N VAL A 69 0.02 -15.29 10.47
CA VAL A 69 -1.39 -15.69 10.55
C VAL A 69 -1.52 -17.20 10.61
N TRP A 70 -2.61 -17.68 11.21
CA TRP A 70 -2.93 -19.10 11.27
C TRP A 70 -3.42 -19.57 9.90
N ILE A 71 -2.72 -20.57 9.35
CA ILE A 71 -3.01 -21.16 8.02
C ILE A 71 -3.45 -22.62 8.12
N GLY A 72 -3.41 -23.21 9.31
CA GLY A 72 -3.78 -24.59 9.58
C GLY A 72 -3.68 -24.89 11.06
N GLN A 73 -4.16 -26.07 11.48
CA GLN A 73 -4.11 -26.48 12.89
C GLN A 73 -2.65 -26.53 13.38
N GLY A 74 -2.32 -25.64 14.31
CA GLY A 74 -0.96 -25.53 14.85
C GLY A 74 0.09 -25.02 13.85
N LYS A 75 -0.33 -24.46 12.71
CA LYS A 75 0.55 -23.97 11.64
C LYS A 75 0.41 -22.47 11.43
N LEU A 76 1.54 -21.80 11.28
CA LEU A 76 1.64 -20.35 11.07
C LEU A 76 2.30 -20.06 9.72
N GLY A 77 1.92 -18.96 9.09
CA GLY A 77 2.54 -18.53 7.85
C GLY A 77 2.47 -17.02 7.66
N PRO A 78 3.30 -16.46 6.75
CA PRO A 78 3.16 -15.07 6.35
C PRO A 78 1.85 -14.86 5.59
N LEU A 79 1.38 -13.61 5.59
CA LEU A 79 0.30 -13.20 4.70
C LEU A 79 0.67 -13.49 3.24
N GLN A 80 -0.26 -14.10 2.52
CA GLN A 80 -0.11 -14.32 1.09
C GLN A 80 -0.46 -13.04 0.32
N PRO A 81 0.08 -12.84 -0.90
CA PRO A 81 -0.18 -11.61 -1.68
C PRO A 81 -1.67 -11.26 -1.83
N HIS A 82 -2.52 -12.23 -2.20
CA HIS A 82 -3.97 -12.02 -2.33
C HIS A 82 -4.66 -11.59 -1.02
N GLN A 83 -4.12 -12.04 0.13
CA GLN A 83 -4.62 -11.64 1.45
C GLN A 83 -4.22 -10.19 1.76
N MET A 84 -3.01 -9.79 1.39
CA MET A 84 -2.54 -8.42 1.52
C MET A 84 -3.37 -7.45 0.68
N GLU A 85 -3.66 -7.82 -0.58
CA GLU A 85 -4.52 -7.03 -1.48
C GLU A 85 -5.89 -6.79 -0.84
N MET A 86 -6.51 -7.85 -0.32
CA MET A 86 -7.81 -7.75 0.35
C MET A 86 -7.75 -6.85 1.58
N ILE A 87 -6.76 -7.02 2.47
CA ILE A 87 -6.59 -6.22 3.68
C ILE A 87 -6.39 -4.72 3.35
N LEU A 88 -5.65 -4.44 2.29
CA LEU A 88 -5.39 -3.09 1.79
C LEU A 88 -6.53 -2.52 0.94
N GLY A 89 -7.55 -3.33 0.62
CA GLY A 89 -8.73 -2.95 -0.17
C GLY A 89 -8.48 -2.85 -1.69
N TYR A 90 -7.38 -3.41 -2.18
CA TYR A 90 -7.12 -3.50 -3.62
C TYR A 90 -8.01 -4.57 -4.29
N PRO A 91 -8.26 -4.44 -5.61
CA PRO A 91 -8.92 -5.50 -6.37
C PRO A 91 -8.17 -6.84 -6.25
N ALA A 92 -8.90 -7.94 -6.36
CA ALA A 92 -8.27 -9.26 -6.39
C ALA A 92 -7.30 -9.38 -7.58
N ASN A 93 -6.13 -9.96 -7.34
CA ASN A 93 -5.09 -10.17 -8.35
C ASN A 93 -4.55 -8.85 -8.95
N HIS A 94 -4.53 -7.78 -8.15
CA HIS A 94 -4.05 -6.46 -8.55
C HIS A 94 -2.55 -6.47 -8.88
N THR A 95 -1.76 -7.14 -8.05
CA THR A 95 -0.31 -7.34 -8.20
C THR A 95 0.06 -8.58 -9.00
N ASP A 96 -0.93 -9.36 -9.45
CA ASP A 96 -0.70 -10.56 -10.24
C ASP A 96 -0.50 -10.24 -11.72
N LEU A 97 0.75 -9.94 -12.10
CA LEU A 97 1.15 -9.82 -13.49
C LEU A 97 2.15 -10.91 -13.89
N PRO A 98 2.14 -11.30 -15.17
CA PRO A 98 3.13 -12.24 -15.71
C PRO A 98 4.57 -11.75 -15.47
N GLY A 99 5.43 -12.64 -14.98
CA GLY A 99 6.85 -12.37 -14.78
C GLY A 99 7.19 -11.40 -13.65
N ILE A 100 6.33 -11.26 -12.63
CA ILE A 100 6.69 -10.61 -11.36
C ILE A 100 6.96 -11.70 -10.32
N ASP A 101 8.10 -11.59 -9.64
CA ASP A 101 8.48 -12.51 -8.57
C ASP A 101 7.50 -12.39 -7.38
N PRO A 102 7.12 -13.49 -6.69
CA PRO A 102 6.27 -13.42 -5.50
C PRO A 102 6.78 -12.46 -4.42
N GLN A 103 8.10 -12.33 -4.22
CA GLN A 103 8.68 -11.39 -3.27
C GLN A 103 8.49 -9.93 -3.70
N ASP A 104 8.59 -9.65 -4.99
CA ASP A 104 8.33 -8.30 -5.53
C ASP A 104 6.86 -7.90 -5.31
N LYS A 105 5.90 -8.84 -5.44
CA LYS A 105 4.49 -8.57 -5.14
C LYS A 105 4.30 -8.15 -3.68
N VAL A 106 4.90 -8.89 -2.75
CA VAL A 106 4.86 -8.56 -1.32
C VAL A 106 5.54 -7.21 -1.08
N ALA A 107 6.73 -6.97 -1.65
CA ALA A 107 7.46 -5.72 -1.50
C ALA A 107 6.68 -4.50 -1.99
N SER A 108 6.02 -4.61 -3.15
CA SER A 108 5.15 -3.57 -3.72
C SER A 108 3.97 -3.19 -2.82
N MET A 109 3.49 -4.11 -1.98
CA MET A 109 2.37 -3.86 -1.06
C MET A 109 2.79 -3.38 0.34
N ARG A 110 4.08 -3.46 0.70
CA ARG A 110 4.56 -3.08 2.05
C ARG A 110 4.23 -1.64 2.43
N PHE A 111 4.27 -0.73 1.46
CA PHE A 111 4.00 0.70 1.64
C PHE A 111 2.77 1.17 0.86
N ALA A 112 1.94 0.22 0.41
CA ALA A 112 0.73 0.54 -0.33
C ALA A 112 -0.29 1.24 0.58
N LEU A 113 -1.02 2.19 0.01
CA LEU A 113 -2.07 2.89 0.73
C LEU A 113 -3.23 1.95 1.02
N GLN A 114 -3.80 2.04 2.22
CA GLN A 114 -5.05 1.37 2.53
C GLN A 114 -6.18 2.13 1.81
N THR A 115 -6.74 1.51 0.78
CA THR A 115 -7.60 2.19 -0.20
C THR A 115 -8.94 2.65 0.39
N ASP A 116 -9.51 1.97 1.39
CA ASP A 116 -10.76 2.39 2.03
C ASP A 116 -10.55 3.66 2.88
N THR A 117 -9.39 3.79 3.53
CA THR A 117 -8.99 4.97 4.31
C THR A 117 -8.81 6.17 3.39
N ILE A 118 -8.11 5.97 2.26
CA ILE A 118 -7.93 7.03 1.27
C ILE A 118 -9.25 7.38 0.59
N ALA A 119 -10.10 6.40 0.27
CA ALA A 119 -11.42 6.65 -0.28
C ALA A 119 -12.28 7.46 0.70
N TYR A 120 -12.24 7.18 2.00
CA TYR A 120 -12.93 7.98 2.99
C TYR A 120 -12.46 9.44 2.97
N LEU A 121 -11.14 9.69 2.98
CA LEU A 121 -10.57 11.04 2.94
C LEU A 121 -10.91 11.79 1.63
N LEU A 122 -10.90 11.09 0.49
CA LEU A 122 -11.17 11.68 -0.82
C LEU A 122 -12.66 11.70 -1.19
N SER A 123 -13.54 11.13 -0.37
CA SER A 123 -14.98 11.04 -0.64
C SER A 123 -15.64 12.41 -0.86
N VAL A 124 -15.15 13.44 -0.16
CA VAL A 124 -15.59 14.84 -0.27
C VAL A 124 -15.39 15.45 -1.66
N LEU A 125 -14.56 14.83 -2.51
CA LEU A 125 -14.31 15.27 -3.88
C LEU A 125 -15.39 14.80 -4.86
N LYS A 126 -16.16 13.77 -4.51
CA LYS A 126 -17.11 13.13 -5.43
C LYS A 126 -18.13 14.11 -6.00
N ASP A 127 -18.79 14.86 -5.11
CA ASP A 127 -19.84 15.80 -5.52
C ASP A 127 -19.26 17.11 -6.07
N ARG A 128 -17.96 17.38 -5.79
CA ARG A 128 -17.27 18.59 -6.26
C ARG A 128 -16.72 18.46 -7.67
N TYR A 129 -16.44 17.24 -8.11
CA TYR A 129 -15.83 16.95 -9.42
C TYR A 129 -16.65 15.88 -10.18
N PRO A 130 -17.91 16.18 -10.54
CA PRO A 130 -18.76 15.24 -11.28
C PRO A 130 -18.17 14.88 -12.65
N ASP A 131 -17.45 15.81 -13.28
CA ASP A 131 -16.77 15.60 -14.57
C ASP A 131 -15.41 14.89 -14.45
N GLY A 132 -15.00 14.58 -13.21
CA GLY A 132 -13.74 13.90 -12.91
C GLY A 132 -12.55 14.81 -12.62
N LEU A 133 -11.45 14.17 -12.23
CA LEU A 133 -10.23 14.79 -11.70
C LEU A 133 -9.03 14.65 -12.65
N ARG A 134 -8.14 15.64 -12.58
CA ARG A 134 -6.77 15.58 -13.09
C ARG A 134 -5.82 15.49 -11.90
N VAL A 135 -5.07 14.40 -11.82
CA VAL A 135 -4.31 14.02 -10.61
C VAL A 135 -2.82 14.00 -10.90
N ILE A 136 -2.02 14.57 -10.01
CA ILE A 136 -0.58 14.26 -9.89
C ILE A 136 -0.42 13.29 -8.72
N SER A 137 0.07 12.09 -9.00
CA SER A 137 0.28 11.03 -8.01
C SER A 137 1.78 10.80 -7.84
N ILE A 138 2.35 11.36 -6.78
CA ILE A 138 3.79 11.32 -6.49
C ILE A 138 4.07 10.12 -5.59
N TYR A 139 5.06 9.32 -5.95
CA TYR A 139 5.36 8.05 -5.27
C TYR A 139 4.13 7.14 -5.25
N SER A 140 3.52 6.97 -6.43
CA SER A 140 2.18 6.37 -6.57
C SER A 140 2.10 4.90 -6.12
N GLY A 141 3.24 4.21 -6.03
CA GLY A 141 3.31 2.79 -5.71
C GLY A 141 2.47 1.99 -6.70
N ILE A 142 1.68 1.06 -6.17
CA ILE A 142 0.76 0.24 -6.95
C ILE A 142 -0.57 0.94 -7.29
N GLY A 143 -0.67 2.27 -7.14
CA GLY A 143 -1.83 3.04 -7.57
C GLY A 143 -2.96 3.15 -6.54
N GLY A 144 -2.62 3.24 -5.25
CA GLY A 144 -3.64 3.23 -4.18
C GLY A 144 -4.64 4.37 -4.23
N ALA A 145 -4.18 5.58 -4.60
CA ALA A 145 -5.05 6.75 -4.71
C ALA A 145 -5.99 6.65 -5.90
N GLU A 146 -5.49 6.17 -7.04
CA GLU A 146 -6.21 5.95 -8.28
C GLU A 146 -7.30 4.89 -8.09
N VAL A 147 -6.95 3.77 -7.43
CA VAL A 147 -7.91 2.73 -7.04
C VAL A 147 -8.99 3.30 -6.13
N ALA A 148 -8.62 4.09 -5.11
CA ALA A 148 -9.59 4.69 -4.19
C ALA A 148 -10.56 5.65 -4.90
N LEU A 149 -10.05 6.57 -5.74
CA LEU A 149 -10.85 7.49 -6.54
C LEU A 149 -11.79 6.76 -7.49
N HIS A 150 -11.30 5.71 -8.16
CA HIS A 150 -12.13 4.88 -9.02
C HIS A 150 -13.25 4.17 -8.23
N ARG A 151 -12.94 3.61 -7.06
CA ARG A 151 -13.94 2.96 -6.17
C ARG A 151 -15.01 3.93 -5.69
N LEU A 152 -14.69 5.22 -5.52
CA LEU A 152 -15.66 6.26 -5.20
C LEU A 152 -16.59 6.62 -6.37
N GLY A 153 -16.25 6.19 -7.60
CA GLY A 153 -16.94 6.54 -8.83
C GLY A 153 -16.53 7.92 -9.37
N ILE A 154 -15.38 8.45 -8.96
CA ILE A 154 -14.87 9.73 -9.46
C ILE A 154 -14.09 9.46 -10.76
N PRO A 155 -14.50 10.02 -11.91
CA PRO A 155 -13.79 9.78 -13.16
C PRO A 155 -12.35 10.32 -13.12
N LEU A 156 -11.40 9.56 -13.65
CA LEU A 156 -10.00 9.98 -13.77
C LEU A 156 -9.75 10.51 -15.19
N ARG A 157 -9.79 11.83 -15.38
CA ARG A 157 -9.55 12.46 -16.70
C ARG A 157 -8.10 12.35 -17.12
N CYS A 158 -7.20 12.61 -16.18
CA CYS A 158 -5.77 12.44 -16.37
C CYS A 158 -5.10 12.06 -15.04
N VAL A 159 -4.13 11.15 -15.10
CA VAL A 159 -3.22 10.86 -14.01
C VAL A 159 -1.79 10.98 -14.50
N VAL A 160 -1.00 11.84 -13.86
CA VAL A 160 0.45 11.88 -13.98
C VAL A 160 1.03 11.19 -12.75
N SER A 161 1.50 9.94 -12.91
CA SER A 161 2.06 9.14 -11.82
C SER A 161 3.59 9.17 -11.85
N VAL A 162 4.24 9.48 -10.73
CA VAL A 162 5.69 9.37 -10.56
C VAL A 162 6.01 8.17 -9.68
N GLU A 163 6.75 7.20 -10.21
CA GLU A 163 7.01 5.94 -9.53
C GLU A 163 8.30 5.29 -10.05
N GLU A 164 9.27 5.00 -9.17
CA GLU A 164 10.58 4.47 -9.55
C GLU A 164 10.56 2.97 -9.86
N SER A 165 9.76 2.19 -9.15
CA SER A 165 9.70 0.74 -9.37
C SER A 165 9.00 0.44 -10.69
N VAL A 166 9.72 -0.28 -11.57
CA VAL A 166 9.15 -0.79 -12.83
C VAL A 166 7.96 -1.71 -12.55
N VAL A 167 8.02 -2.50 -11.48
CA VAL A 167 6.96 -3.42 -11.06
C VAL A 167 5.69 -2.63 -10.70
N ASN A 168 5.81 -1.62 -9.85
CA ASN A 168 4.70 -0.75 -9.44
C ASN A 168 4.07 -0.02 -10.64
N ARG A 169 4.89 0.54 -11.54
CA ARG A 169 4.40 1.16 -12.77
C ARG A 169 3.60 0.17 -13.63
N ARG A 170 4.10 -1.06 -13.78
CA ARG A 170 3.41 -2.13 -14.53
C ARG A 170 2.08 -2.49 -13.88
N VAL A 171 2.02 -2.59 -12.54
CA VAL A 171 0.79 -2.84 -11.78
C VAL A 171 -0.26 -1.77 -12.08
N LEU A 172 0.07 -0.50 -11.87
CA LEU A 172 -0.86 0.61 -12.13
C LEU A 172 -1.30 0.66 -13.60
N LYS A 173 -0.37 0.48 -14.55
CA LYS A 173 -0.67 0.47 -15.99
C LYS A 173 -1.61 -0.67 -16.37
N MET A 174 -1.43 -1.85 -15.78
CA MET A 174 -2.30 -3.00 -16.01
C MET A 174 -3.69 -2.77 -15.44
N TRP A 175 -3.77 -2.25 -14.21
CA TRP A 175 -5.04 -1.88 -13.60
C TRP A 175 -5.80 -0.84 -14.42
N TRP A 176 -5.11 0.20 -14.92
CA TRP A 176 -5.68 1.24 -15.77
C TRP A 176 -6.35 0.65 -17.02
N ARG A 177 -5.67 -0.31 -17.67
CA ARG A 177 -6.20 -1.03 -18.84
C ARG A 177 -7.36 -1.96 -18.47
N LYS A 178 -7.23 -2.75 -17.39
CA LYS A 178 -8.25 -3.72 -16.95
C LYS A 178 -9.57 -3.03 -16.58
N THR A 179 -9.49 -1.83 -16.00
CA THR A 179 -10.67 -1.03 -15.63
C THR A 179 -11.18 -0.12 -16.74
N GLN A 180 -10.59 -0.20 -17.94
CA GLN A 180 -11.00 0.57 -19.13
C GLN A 180 -11.14 2.07 -18.85
N GLN A 181 -10.17 2.64 -18.13
CA GLN A 181 -10.20 4.08 -17.85
C GLN A 181 -10.19 4.89 -19.15
N ASN A 182 -11.13 5.82 -19.27
CA ASN A 182 -11.28 6.67 -20.47
C ASN A 182 -10.26 7.83 -20.51
N GLY A 183 -9.66 8.17 -19.38
CA GLY A 183 -8.67 9.24 -19.29
C GLY A 183 -7.28 8.85 -19.77
N LYS A 184 -6.32 9.75 -19.54
CA LYS A 184 -4.91 9.55 -19.91
C LYS A 184 -4.03 9.26 -18.69
N LEU A 185 -3.21 8.21 -18.77
CA LEU A 185 -2.16 7.91 -17.78
C LEU A 185 -0.77 8.26 -18.34
N ARG A 186 -0.04 9.16 -17.68
CA ARG A 186 1.36 9.48 -17.95
C ARG A 186 2.22 8.99 -16.78
N GLN A 187 3.12 8.05 -17.04
CA GLN A 187 4.01 7.53 -15.99
C GLN A 187 5.42 8.08 -16.15
N LEU A 188 5.95 8.66 -15.08
CA LEU A 188 7.34 9.10 -14.95
C LEU A 188 8.06 8.15 -14.00
N ASP A 189 9.27 7.74 -14.37
CA ASP A 189 10.06 6.78 -13.58
C ASP A 189 10.93 7.45 -12.51
N ARG A 190 10.99 8.79 -12.46
CA ARG A 190 11.75 9.57 -11.48
C ARG A 190 11.10 10.93 -11.27
N ILE A 191 11.18 11.45 -10.05
CA ILE A 191 10.59 12.75 -9.71
C ILE A 191 11.30 13.93 -10.38
N GLN A 192 12.59 13.79 -10.69
CA GLN A 192 13.36 14.80 -11.41
C GLN A 192 12.89 14.99 -12.85
N LYS A 193 12.21 13.99 -13.45
CA LYS A 193 11.61 14.14 -14.79
C LYS A 193 10.39 15.06 -14.77
N LEU A 194 9.76 15.27 -13.61
CA LEU A 194 8.75 16.30 -13.42
C LEU A 194 9.44 17.63 -13.08
N ASP A 195 10.23 18.12 -14.03
CA ASP A 195 10.86 19.43 -13.99
C ASP A 195 9.88 20.53 -14.45
N THR A 196 10.31 21.79 -14.44
CA THR A 196 9.47 22.92 -14.85
C THR A 196 8.98 22.79 -16.30
N LYS A 197 9.82 22.29 -17.21
CA LYS A 197 9.49 22.19 -18.63
C LYS A 197 8.45 21.10 -18.87
N GLU A 198 8.65 19.91 -18.30
CA GLU A 198 7.66 18.84 -18.39
C GLU A 198 6.37 19.24 -17.69
N PHE A 199 6.45 19.88 -16.52
CA PHE A 199 5.28 20.38 -15.82
C PHE A 199 4.47 21.37 -16.66
N GLU A 200 5.11 22.35 -17.30
CA GLU A 200 4.43 23.30 -18.19
C GLU A 200 3.82 22.62 -19.41
N ALA A 201 4.48 21.61 -19.98
CA ALA A 201 3.94 20.82 -21.08
C ALA A 201 2.67 20.06 -20.65
N LEU A 202 2.70 19.42 -19.48
CA LEU A 202 1.54 18.70 -18.92
C LEU A 202 0.39 19.66 -18.58
N MET A 203 0.69 20.84 -18.03
CA MET A 203 -0.31 21.90 -17.79
C MET A 203 -0.98 22.35 -19.09
N LYS A 204 -0.21 22.51 -20.17
CA LYS A 204 -0.74 22.86 -21.49
C LYS A 204 -1.60 21.72 -22.07
N GLU A 205 -1.20 20.47 -21.86
CA GLU A 205 -1.93 19.29 -22.37
C GLU A 205 -3.26 19.06 -21.62
N PHE A 206 -3.25 19.18 -20.28
CA PHE A 206 -4.38 18.79 -19.42
C PHE A 206 -5.16 19.95 -18.82
N GLY A 207 -4.68 21.19 -18.99
CA GLY A 207 -5.35 22.42 -18.54
C GLY A 207 -5.33 22.63 -17.02
N GLY A 208 -4.43 21.98 -16.29
CA GLY A 208 -4.34 22.06 -14.82
C GLY A 208 -4.41 20.72 -14.10
N PHE A 209 -4.31 20.78 -12.78
CA PHE A 209 -4.45 19.63 -11.88
C PHE A 209 -5.33 20.01 -10.69
N ASP A 210 -6.19 19.08 -10.30
CA ASP A 210 -7.20 19.28 -9.26
C ASP A 210 -6.78 18.66 -7.92
N LEU A 211 -5.93 17.64 -7.98
CA LEU A 211 -5.47 16.89 -6.82
C LEU A 211 -4.00 16.51 -6.96
N ILE A 212 -3.24 16.71 -5.89
CA ILE A 212 -1.90 16.16 -5.71
C ILE A 212 -1.97 15.16 -4.56
N VAL A 213 -1.57 13.92 -4.81
CA VAL A 213 -1.46 12.88 -3.77
C VAL A 213 -0.02 12.43 -3.69
N GLY A 214 0.49 12.24 -2.47
CA GLY A 214 1.82 11.70 -2.19
C GLY A 214 1.71 10.46 -1.32
N GLY A 215 2.26 9.34 -1.78
CA GLY A 215 2.45 8.14 -0.98
C GLY A 215 3.75 8.22 -0.18
N ASN A 216 3.79 7.55 0.99
CA ASN A 216 5.04 7.40 1.71
C ASN A 216 5.89 6.31 1.05
N TYR A 217 7.14 6.62 0.70
CA TYR A 217 8.03 5.74 -0.05
C TYR A 217 9.21 5.28 0.81
N GLY A 218 8.99 4.19 1.56
CA GLY A 218 10.08 3.41 2.14
C GLY A 218 10.26 3.49 3.66
N LEU A 219 11.23 2.70 4.14
CA LEU A 219 11.73 2.77 5.50
C LEU A 219 12.63 3.99 5.65
N TYR A 220 12.39 4.82 6.67
CA TYR A 220 13.41 5.76 7.16
C TYR A 220 14.64 4.94 7.58
N ARG A 221 15.72 5.01 6.80
CA ARG A 221 16.99 4.31 7.06
C ARG A 221 17.89 5.14 7.97
N GLY A 222 17.33 5.70 9.05
CA GLY A 222 18.11 6.23 10.16
C GLY A 222 18.84 5.07 10.86
N THR A 223 20.11 5.25 11.15
CA THR A 223 21.00 4.28 11.80
C THR A 223 20.33 3.53 12.95
N ALA A 224 20.43 2.20 12.88
CA ALA A 224 19.98 1.18 13.85
C ALA A 224 18.47 0.86 13.82
N MET A 225 18.18 -0.40 13.47
CA MET A 225 16.90 -1.05 13.72
C MET A 225 16.67 -1.15 15.23
N THR A 226 16.00 -0.17 15.82
CA THR A 226 15.44 -0.24 17.17
C THR A 226 13.94 -0.04 17.11
N VAL A 227 13.25 -0.70 18.05
CA VAL A 227 11.80 -0.64 18.24
C VAL A 227 11.37 0.83 18.33
N GLY A 228 10.73 1.34 17.27
CA GLY A 228 10.36 2.76 17.16
C GLY A 228 10.59 3.42 15.79
N THR A 229 10.90 2.67 14.73
CA THR A 229 11.01 3.23 13.37
C THR A 229 9.68 3.84 12.90
N THR A 230 9.64 5.17 12.83
CA THR A 230 8.51 5.90 12.25
C THR A 230 8.47 5.69 10.74
N MET A 231 7.37 5.13 10.23
CA MET A 231 7.07 5.16 8.80
C MET A 231 7.09 6.62 8.33
N GLY A 232 7.96 6.98 7.38
CA GLY A 232 8.12 8.37 6.95
C GLY A 232 8.86 8.47 5.63
N MET A 233 8.52 9.49 4.85
CA MET A 233 9.18 9.80 3.58
C MET A 233 10.60 10.29 3.90
N ASP A 234 11.61 9.87 3.13
CA ASP A 234 12.96 10.45 3.27
C ASP A 234 12.88 11.98 3.11
N THR A 235 13.69 12.72 3.87
CA THR A 235 13.65 14.18 3.87
C THR A 235 13.82 14.76 2.45
N ASN A 236 14.65 14.14 1.61
CA ASN A 236 14.84 14.59 0.23
C ASN A 236 13.59 14.35 -0.63
N GLN A 237 12.96 13.19 -0.49
CA GLN A 237 11.71 12.86 -1.18
C GLN A 237 10.58 13.81 -0.76
N PHE A 238 10.53 14.18 0.53
CA PHE A 238 9.57 15.16 1.03
C PHE A 238 9.81 16.54 0.40
N PHE A 239 11.06 16.98 0.29
CA PHE A 239 11.37 18.24 -0.40
C PHE A 239 11.01 18.21 -1.89
N GLU A 240 11.17 17.07 -2.55
CA GLU A 240 10.71 16.89 -3.93
C GLU A 240 9.18 16.97 -4.05
N TYR A 241 8.44 16.35 -3.11
CA TYR A 241 6.99 16.51 -3.04
C TYR A 241 6.59 17.98 -2.86
N VAL A 242 7.21 18.68 -1.90
CA VAL A 242 6.97 20.10 -1.64
C VAL A 242 7.29 20.96 -2.86
N ARG A 243 8.38 20.66 -3.58
CA ARG A 243 8.76 21.34 -4.82
C ARG A 243 7.63 21.28 -5.84
N ILE A 244 7.05 20.10 -6.08
CA ILE A 244 5.92 19.95 -7.02
C ILE A 244 4.68 20.70 -6.55
N VAL A 245 4.33 20.60 -5.26
CA VAL A 245 3.20 21.36 -4.69
C VAL A 245 3.37 22.86 -4.90
N GLN A 246 4.57 23.39 -4.65
CA GLN A 246 4.88 24.81 -4.88
C GLN A 246 4.86 25.20 -6.36
N MET A 247 5.26 24.31 -7.28
CA MET A 247 5.17 24.54 -8.73
C MET A 247 3.72 24.66 -9.19
N VAL A 248 2.85 23.74 -8.74
CA VAL A 248 1.41 23.76 -9.06
C VAL A 248 0.76 25.01 -8.50
N ARG A 249 0.99 25.34 -7.22
CA ARG A 249 0.41 26.53 -6.58
C ARG A 249 0.79 27.83 -7.28
N ARG A 250 2.08 28.00 -7.62
CA ARG A 250 2.56 29.21 -8.31
C ARG A 250 1.90 29.41 -9.67
N LYS A 251 1.73 28.34 -10.45
CA LYS A 251 1.09 28.45 -11.77
C LYS A 251 -0.42 28.62 -11.68
N MET A 252 -1.09 28.00 -10.71
CA MET A 252 -2.54 28.16 -10.53
C MET A 252 -2.92 29.53 -9.95
N GLN A 253 -2.06 30.15 -9.15
CA GLN A 253 -2.29 31.53 -8.65
C GLN A 253 -2.14 32.61 -9.74
N GLY A 254 -1.43 32.33 -10.83
CA GLY A 254 -1.28 33.25 -11.96
C GLY A 254 -2.38 33.12 -13.03
N ILE A 255 -3.43 32.32 -12.78
CA ILE A 255 -4.54 32.06 -13.72
C ILE A 255 -5.86 32.72 -13.23
N ALA A 256 -5.81 33.50 -12.14
CA ALA A 256 -6.96 34.25 -11.61
C ALA A 256 -7.12 35.60 -12.30
#